data_AF-A0A7C7SJI7-F1
#
_entry.id   AF-A0A7C7SJI7-F1
#
_cell.length_a   1.000
_cell.length_b   1.000
_cell.length_c   1.000
_cell.angle_alpha   90.00
_cell.angle_beta   90.00
_cell.angle_gamma   90.00
#
_symmetry.space_group_name_H-M   'P 1'
#
loop_
_entity.id
_entity.type
_entity.pdbx_description
1 polymer ?
#
loop_
_entity_poly.entity_id
_entity_poly.type
_entity_poly.pdbx_seq_one_letter_code
_entity_poly.pdbx_strand_id
1 'polypeptide(L)' 'MNISLTPELESAVKQKVESGLYNNASEVIREALRITLKQEQENDWLKREAAIGFAQLDAGEVTRASSKDEFKSLVRGQNK' A
#
# COMPACT_ATOMS: atom_id res chain seq x y z
N MET A 1 14.66 -16.52 16.69
CA MET A 1 14.97 -15.08 16.67
C MET A 1 14.29 -14.45 17.87
N ASN A 2 14.98 -13.64 18.66
CA ASN A 2 14.35 -12.91 19.76
C ASN A 2 14.17 -11.45 19.33
N ILE A 3 12.98 -10.90 19.54
CA ILE A 3 12.63 -9.52 19.15
C ILE A 3 12.18 -8.81 20.41
N SER A 4 12.86 -7.73 20.75
CA SER A 4 12.45 -6.87 21.85
C SER A 4 11.36 -5.91 21.38
N LEU A 5 10.25 -5.88 22.10
CA LEU A 5 9.15 -4.94 21.88
C LEU A 5 9.15 -3.89 22.98
N THR A 6 8.59 -2.72 22.68
CA THR A 6 8.24 -1.77 23.75
C THR A 6 7.08 -2.34 24.57
N PRO A 7 6.92 -1.91 25.84
CA PRO A 7 5.85 -2.42 26.70
C PRO A 7 4.44 -2.27 26.08
N GLU A 8 4.21 -1.21 25.33
CA GLU A 8 2.94 -0.93 24.66
C GLU A 8 2.67 -1.95 23.54
N LEU A 9 3.70 -2.27 22.75
CA LEU A 9 3.60 -3.25 21.67
C LEU A 9 3.44 -4.68 22.22
N GLU A 10 4.14 -5.00 23.30
CA GLU A 10 3.98 -6.28 23.98
C GLU A 10 2.54 -6.45 24.52
N SER A 11 1.99 -5.41 25.16
CA SER A 11 0.58 -5.40 25.61
C SER A 11 -0.40 -5.60 24.45
N ALA A 12 -0.19 -4.91 23.32
CA ALA A 12 -1.03 -5.05 22.14
C ALA A 12 -0.98 -6.47 21.54
N VAL A 13 0.22 -7.07 21.46
CA VAL A 13 0.39 -8.46 21.00
C VAL A 13 -0.30 -9.42 21.96
N LYS A 14 -0.14 -9.23 23.28
CA LYS A 14 -0.77 -10.06 24.30
C LYS A 14 -2.30 -10.03 24.19
N GLN A 15 -2.90 -8.84 24.09
CA GLN A 15 -4.36 -8.70 23.93
C GLN A 15 -4.87 -9.40 22.67
N LYS A 16 -4.14 -9.33 21.55
CA LYS A 16 -4.50 -10.04 20.32
C LYS A 16 -4.47 -11.56 20.46
N VAL A 17 -3.50 -12.11 21.19
CA VAL A 17 -3.45 -13.54 21.47
C VAL A 17 -4.56 -13.95 22.45
N GLU A 18 -4.76 -13.18 23.53
CA GLU A 18 -5.82 -13.41 24.53
C GLU A 18 -7.24 -13.37 23.92
N SER A 19 -7.43 -12.62 22.83
CA SER A 19 -8.71 -12.60 22.10
C SER A 19 -9.05 -13.93 21.40
N GLY A 20 -8.09 -14.85 21.28
CA GLY A 20 -8.24 -16.11 20.55
C GLY A 20 -8.15 -15.99 19.03
N LEU A 21 -7.96 -14.78 18.48
CA LEU A 21 -7.75 -14.57 17.03
C LEU A 21 -6.41 -15.12 16.53
N TYR A 22 -5.43 -15.28 17.42
CA TYR A 22 -4.08 -15.75 17.10
C TYR A 22 -3.61 -16.74 18.15
N ASN A 23 -2.88 -17.78 17.74
CA ASN A 23 -2.40 -18.83 18.65
C ASN A 23 -1.16 -18.38 19.45
N ASN A 24 -0.36 -17.47 18.90
CA ASN A 24 0.88 -17.02 19.51
C ASN A 24 1.33 -15.64 18.99
N ALA A 25 2.26 -15.02 19.72
CA ALA A 25 2.83 -13.72 19.37
C ALA A 25 3.49 -13.70 17.98
N SER A 26 4.13 -14.81 17.57
CA SER A 26 4.81 -14.86 16.27
C SER A 26 3.84 -14.75 15.09
N GLU A 27 2.61 -15.25 15.22
CA GLU A 27 1.57 -15.06 14.20
C GLU A 27 1.15 -13.59 14.08
N VAL A 28 0.94 -12.92 15.22
CA VAL A 28 0.59 -11.49 15.24
C VAL A 28 1.66 -10.65 14.54
N ILE A 29 2.93 -10.90 14.88
CA ILE A 29 4.06 -10.17 14.29
C ILE A 29 4.21 -10.47 12.80
N ARG A 30 4.09 -11.74 12.37
CA ARG A 30 4.15 -12.09 10.94
C ARG A 30 3.06 -11.42 10.13
N GLU A 31 1.84 -11.37 10.65
CA GLU A 31 0.73 -10.72 9.96
C GLU A 31 0.93 -9.20 9.87
N ALA A 32 1.38 -8.56 10.96
CA ALA A 32 1.73 -7.14 10.95
C ALA A 32 2.80 -6.83 9.90
N LEU A 33 3.89 -7.62 9.86
CA LEU A 33 4.95 -7.48 8.87
C LEU A 33 4.45 -7.70 7.44
N ARG A 34 3.56 -8.67 7.22
CA ARG A 34 2.98 -8.94 5.89
C ARG A 34 2.20 -7.74 5.38
N ILE A 35 1.43 -7.08 6.25
CA ILE A 35 0.67 -5.88 5.91
C ILE A 35 1.63 -4.72 5.60
N THR A 36 2.65 -4.50 6.43
CA THR A 36 3.64 -3.44 6.21
C THR A 36 4.38 -3.62 4.88
N LEU A 37 4.90 -4.81 4.61
CA LEU A 37 5.62 -5.11 3.37
C LEU A 37 4.73 -4.93 2.12
N LYS A 38 3.44 -5.29 2.23
CA LYS A 38 2.49 -5.05 1.14
C LYS A 38 2.28 -3.55 0.89
N GLN A 39 2.13 -2.75 1.94
CA GLN A 39 1.98 -1.30 1.82
C GLN A 39 3.24 -0.65 1.25
N GLU A 40 4.43 -1.09 1.67
CA GLU A 40 5.69 -0.61 1.12
C GLU A 40 5.78 -0.91 -0.39
N GLN A 41 5.42 -2.13 -0.81
CA GLN A 41 5.38 -2.50 -2.21
C GLN A 41 4.40 -1.64 -3.03
N GLU A 42 3.18 -1.41 -2.51
CA GLU A 42 2.18 -0.55 -3.15
C GLU A 42 2.69 0.89 -3.27
N ASN A 43 3.31 1.42 -2.22
CA ASN A 43 3.87 2.77 -2.21
C ASN A 43 5.02 2.92 -3.22
N ASP A 44 5.91 1.93 -3.31
CA ASP A 44 7.03 1.96 -4.24
C ASP A 44 6.56 1.84 -5.70
N TRP A 45 5.51 1.07 -5.95
CA TRP A 45 4.83 1.07 -7.24
C TRP A 45 4.24 2.45 -7.56
N LEU A 46 3.47 3.05 -6.64
CA LEU A 46 2.88 4.38 -6.83
C LEU A 46 3.93 5.46 -7.10
N LYS A 47 5.05 5.46 -6.36
CA LYS A 47 6.16 6.40 -6.59
C LYS A 47 6.74 6.25 -7.99
N ARG A 48 6.89 5.01 -8.46
CA ARG A 48 7.40 4.72 -9.81
C ARG A 48 6.45 5.24 -10.88
N GLU A 49 5.17 4.90 -10.79
CA GLU A 49 4.16 5.35 -11.76
C GLU A 49 4.02 6.87 -11.76
N ALA A 50 4.08 7.51 -10.59
CA ALA A 50 4.09 8.97 -10.50
C ALA A 50 5.31 9.58 -11.19
N ALA A 51 6.51 9.01 -10.96
CA ALA A 51 7.73 9.48 -11.62
C ALA A 51 7.63 9.38 -13.16
N ILE A 52 7.06 8.29 -13.68
CA ILE A 52 6.78 8.14 -15.12
C ILE A 52 5.80 9.21 -15.59
N GLY A 53 4.67 9.40 -14.90
CA GLY A 53 3.65 10.38 -15.27
C GLY A 53 4.19 11.82 -15.27
N PHE A 54 5.05 12.18 -14.31
CA PHE A 54 5.70 13.50 -14.31
C PHE A 54 6.68 13.66 -15.48
N ALA A 55 7.47 12.63 -15.80
CA ALA A 55 8.35 12.68 -16.97
C ALA A 55 7.56 12.82 -18.29
N GLN A 56 6.42 12.15 -18.41
CA GLN A 56 5.51 12.29 -19.56
C GLN A 56 4.90 13.70 -19.65
N LEU A 57 4.52 14.28 -18.51
CA LEU A 57 4.04 15.66 -18.43
C LEU A 57 5.10 16.64 -18.92
N ASP A 58 6.34 16.50 -18.45
CA ASP A 58 7.47 17.34 -18.85
C ASP A 58 7.82 17.19 -20.34
N ALA A 59 7.67 15.98 -20.88
CA ALA A 59 7.85 15.69 -22.30
C ALA A 59 6.68 16.15 -23.19
N GLY A 60 5.57 16.61 -22.60
CA GLY A 60 4.37 17.00 -23.32
C GLY A 60 3.51 15.84 -23.84
N GLU A 61 3.75 14.61 -23.36
CA GLU A 61 2.96 13.41 -23.66
C GLU A 61 1.61 13.40 -22.92
N VAL A 62 0.82 14.45 -23.15
CA VAL A 62 -0.47 14.67 -22.46
C VAL A 62 -1.62 14.83 -23.43
N THR A 63 -2.79 14.35 -23.01
CA THR A 63 -4.06 14.63 -23.69
C THR A 63 -4.91 15.51 -22.79
N ARG A 64 -5.38 16.65 -23.29
CA ARG A 64 -6.29 17.52 -22.54
C ARG A 64 -7.69 16.91 -22.53
N ALA A 65 -8.24 16.72 -21.33
CA ALA A 65 -9.65 16.46 -21.15
C ALA A 65 -10.35 17.74 -20.69
N SER A 66 -11.41 18.12 -21.36
CA SER A 66 -12.19 19.34 -21.12
C SER A 66 -13.32 19.12 -20.11
N SER A 67 -13.64 17.86 -19.81
CA SER A 67 -14.66 17.46 -18.85
C SER A 67 -14.33 16.14 -18.14
N LYS A 68 -14.97 15.93 -16.99
CA LYS A 68 -14.85 14.68 -16.22
C LYS A 68 -15.35 13.45 -17.01
N ASP A 69 -16.37 13.63 -17.84
CA ASP A 69 -16.94 12.52 -18.63
C ASP A 69 -16.06 12.16 -19.83
N GLU A 70 -15.44 13.16 -20.46
CA GLU A 70 -14.38 12.95 -21.46
C GLU A 70 -13.18 12.22 -20.85
N PHE A 71 -12.70 12.68 -19.69
CA PHE A 71 -11.60 12.01 -18.98
C PHE A 71 -11.92 10.53 -18.68
N LYS A 72 -13.11 10.24 -18.12
CA LYS A 72 -13.53 8.86 -17.85
C LYS A 72 -13.59 8.01 -19.11
N SER A 73 -13.99 8.59 -20.24
CA SER A 73 -14.08 7.88 -21.52
C SER A 73 -12.68 7.56 -22.06
N LEU A 74 -11.73 8.50 -21.94
CA LEU A 74 -10.33 8.31 -22.33
C LEU A 74 -9.65 7.20 -21.51
N VAL A 75 -9.78 7.25 -20.18
CA VAL A 75 -9.11 6.28 -19.29
C VAL A 75 -9.71 4.88 -19.38
N ARG A 76 -11.03 4.75 -19.59
CA ARG A 76 -11.69 3.44 -19.73
C ARG A 76 -11.55 2.84 -21.13
N GLY A 77 -11.39 3.68 -22.15
CA GLY A 77 -11.30 3.26 -23.55
C GLY A 77 -9.95 2.64 -23.96
N GLN A 78 -8.89 2.83 -23.16
CA GLN A 78 -7.55 2.29 -23.46
C GLN A 78 -7.31 0.85 -22.97
N ASN A 79 -8.26 0.24 -22.26
CA ASN A 79 -8.19 -1.18 -21.85
C ASN A 79 -8.85 -2.12 -22.88
N LYS A 80 -8.45 -2.05 -24.15
CA LYS A 80 -8.90 -2.97 -25.21
C LYS A 80 -7.73 -3.51 -26.01
#